data_AF-A0A399X8G6-F1
#
_entry.id   AF-A0A399X8G6-F1
#
_cell.length_a   1.000
_cell.length_b   1.000
_cell.length_c   1.000
_cell.angle_alpha   90.00
_cell.angle_beta   90.00
_cell.angle_gamma   90.00
#
_symmetry.space_group_name_H-M   'P 1'
#
loop_
_entity.id
_entity.type
_entity.pdbx_description
1 polymer ?
#
loop_
_entity_poly.entity_id
_entity_poly.type
_entity_poly.pdbx_seq_one_letter_code
_entity_poly.pdbx_strand_id
1 'polypeptide(L)'
;MTAIGCAGAGNDPGGGGGGGGGGGDSIASVNTALFNQPGRVEATYNSGQGRAVDSPTAVLRRLYIEDEIGLVETLLQSEVKIQLDGYTSQSMEVNPPMTGFSVPIASRKFGIFPLEVQAIEVEQFDGSFVRYQNTNGSPLLSQLFPTRITAMPGRITSLQIFLDDATLNHDGSGVQFDRPRFEGINFDPTEGMIMAFLSDYVMFDITNVANKPEMSTGGFANRVYFSGDSIALSLDPAQGGSPFEVLTPLLDPIEGLVTPPNAQFSAPGQYTLRQIDPRDLSNIARITALQGIWRPYWDPNPTQSLLLNVGAFEVITIPNSTDGAKQEIVMIERNGAGQIVNMHFGEVDFSAGTFAVWPIDQVDTGDGSNEVNGTVTDIVYRAGVPSPTYRDIREGRFAITSGSVPAGYSASGRFVVLRL
;
A
#
# COMPACT_ATOMS: atom_id res chain seq x y z
N MET A 1 3.31 11.40 -5.35
CA MET A 1 1.87 11.70 -5.16
C MET A 1 1.60 11.93 -3.68
N THR A 2 1.55 13.18 -3.29
CA THR A 2 1.45 13.64 -1.90
C THR A 2 -0.02 13.78 -1.55
N ALA A 3 -0.43 13.27 -0.38
CA ALA A 3 -1.73 13.59 0.20
C ALA A 3 -1.95 15.11 0.21
N ILE A 4 -3.20 15.50 0.01
CA ILE A 4 -3.68 16.87 -0.21
C ILE A 4 -3.12 17.80 0.88
N GLY A 5 -2.15 18.63 0.49
CA GLY A 5 -1.70 19.76 1.29
C GLY A 5 -2.61 20.96 1.02
N CYS A 6 -3.49 21.28 1.96
CA CYS A 6 -4.13 22.59 2.01
C CYS A 6 -3.28 23.53 2.88
N ALA A 7 -2.69 24.53 2.23
CA ALA A 7 -1.93 25.61 2.87
C ALA A 7 -2.86 26.75 3.33
N GLY A 8 -2.58 27.34 4.50
CA GLY A 8 -2.75 28.78 4.69
C GLY A 8 -3.54 29.29 5.92
N ALA A 9 -2.79 29.54 6.99
CA ALA A 9 -2.79 30.73 7.86
C ALA A 9 -4.00 31.11 8.76
N GLY A 10 -3.69 31.23 10.06
CA GLY A 10 -4.44 32.04 11.03
C GLY A 10 -3.88 31.90 12.46
N ASN A 11 -2.93 32.77 12.83
CA ASN A 11 -2.48 32.94 14.22
C ASN A 11 -3.62 33.50 15.09
N ASP A 12 -3.82 32.96 16.29
CA ASP A 12 -3.86 33.75 17.53
C ASP A 12 -3.79 32.86 18.80
N PRO A 13 -3.24 33.37 19.92
CA PRO A 13 -2.89 32.55 21.08
C PRO A 13 -3.93 32.63 22.20
N GLY A 14 -4.03 31.55 22.98
CA GLY A 14 -4.28 31.65 24.43
C GLY A 14 -5.34 30.72 25.01
N GLY A 15 -4.99 30.13 26.16
CA GLY A 15 -5.97 29.66 27.14
C GLY A 15 -5.68 28.29 27.72
N GLY A 16 -4.82 28.23 28.75
CA GLY A 16 -4.56 27.01 29.51
C GLY A 16 -5.68 26.64 30.51
N GLY A 17 -5.60 25.39 30.97
CA GLY A 17 -6.39 24.79 32.05
C GLY A 17 -6.88 23.42 31.60
N GLY A 18 -6.66 22.29 32.27
CA GLY A 18 -6.15 22.01 33.60
C GLY A 18 -6.84 20.73 34.09
N GLY A 19 -6.08 19.64 34.21
CA GLY A 19 -6.29 18.54 35.16
C GLY A 19 -7.50 17.60 34.99
N GLY A 20 -7.21 16.34 34.67
CA GLY A 20 -8.11 15.20 34.86
C GLY A 20 -7.40 13.88 34.56
N GLY A 21 -6.66 13.36 35.54
CA GLY A 21 -5.89 12.13 35.41
C GLY A 21 -6.74 10.87 35.37
N GLY A 22 -6.38 9.95 34.47
CA GLY A 22 -6.94 8.60 34.36
C GLY A 22 -6.36 7.83 33.17
N GLY A 23 -5.10 7.36 33.32
CA GLY A 23 -4.44 6.24 32.63
C GLY A 23 -4.71 5.93 31.14
N GLY A 24 -3.66 5.97 30.33
CA GLY A 24 -3.66 5.29 29.04
C GLY A 24 -2.48 5.69 28.16
N ASP A 25 -1.25 5.44 28.62
CA ASP A 25 -0.12 5.42 27.69
C ASP A 25 -0.40 4.36 26.62
N SER A 26 -0.10 4.62 25.34
CA SER A 26 -0.15 3.55 24.32
C SER A 26 0.73 2.40 24.79
N ILE A 27 0.13 1.25 25.03
CA ILE A 27 0.83 0.03 25.45
C ILE A 27 1.02 -0.94 24.30
N ALA A 28 0.49 -0.62 23.12
CA ALA A 28 0.67 -1.42 21.93
C ALA A 28 2.15 -1.64 21.62
N SER A 29 2.43 -2.81 21.06
CA SER A 29 3.77 -3.21 20.61
C SER A 29 3.65 -3.87 19.24
N VAL A 30 4.60 -3.62 18.34
CA VAL A 30 4.60 -4.22 17.01
C VAL A 30 4.82 -5.72 17.11
N ASN A 31 4.02 -6.49 16.36
CA ASN A 31 4.17 -7.94 16.30
C ASN A 31 5.41 -8.33 15.50
N THR A 32 6.52 -8.53 16.20
CA THR A 32 7.81 -8.90 15.59
C THR A 32 7.75 -10.14 14.70
N ALA A 33 6.82 -11.09 14.90
CA ALA A 33 6.71 -12.28 14.07
C ALA A 33 6.31 -11.96 12.60
N LEU A 34 5.50 -10.92 12.41
CA LEU A 34 5.05 -10.47 11.09
C LEU A 34 6.06 -9.53 10.43
N PHE A 35 6.75 -8.72 11.24
CA PHE A 35 7.69 -7.72 10.74
C PHE A 35 9.15 -8.20 10.69
N ASN A 36 9.48 -9.38 11.23
CA ASN A 36 10.79 -10.02 11.10
C ASN A 36 10.85 -10.94 9.87
N GLN A 37 10.26 -10.50 8.77
CA GLN A 37 10.22 -11.19 7.48
C GLN A 37 10.96 -10.34 6.44
N PRO A 38 11.39 -10.92 5.30
CA PRO A 38 11.79 -10.13 4.13
C PRO A 38 10.72 -9.09 3.77
N GLY A 39 11.14 -8.01 3.10
CA GLY A 39 10.16 -7.21 2.37
C GLY A 39 9.75 -7.95 1.11
N ARG A 40 8.50 -7.81 0.67
CA ARG A 40 8.02 -8.39 -0.59
C ARG A 40 7.83 -7.28 -1.62
N VAL A 41 8.43 -7.43 -2.79
CA VAL A 41 8.18 -6.59 -3.95
C VAL A 41 7.47 -7.43 -5.00
N GLU A 42 6.31 -6.99 -5.45
CA GLU A 42 5.48 -7.68 -6.42
C GLU A 42 5.25 -6.80 -7.66
N ALA A 43 5.66 -7.29 -8.83
CA ALA A 43 5.33 -6.68 -10.11
C ALA A 43 4.07 -7.37 -10.66
N THR A 44 2.96 -6.64 -10.74
CA THR A 44 1.70 -7.09 -11.33
C THR A 44 1.61 -6.59 -12.75
N TYR A 45 1.66 -7.51 -13.71
CA TYR A 45 1.53 -7.22 -15.13
C TYR A 45 0.07 -7.35 -15.55
N ASN A 46 -0.49 -6.24 -16.03
CA ASN A 46 -1.85 -6.13 -16.55
C ASN A 46 -1.79 -5.88 -18.06
N SER A 47 -2.65 -6.55 -18.82
CA SER A 47 -2.68 -6.47 -20.29
C SER A 47 -4.08 -6.21 -20.84
N GLY A 48 -4.14 -5.81 -22.11
CA GLY A 48 -5.37 -5.83 -22.90
C GLY A 48 -5.59 -4.62 -23.81
N GLN A 49 -5.74 -4.90 -25.11
CA GLN A 49 -6.57 -4.20 -26.11
C GLN A 49 -7.31 -5.29 -26.92
N GLY A 50 -8.41 -4.98 -27.62
CA GLY A 50 -9.34 -5.97 -28.20
C GLY A 50 -8.74 -7.11 -29.05
N ARG A 51 -9.49 -8.23 -29.14
CA ARG A 51 -9.06 -9.52 -29.73
C ARG A 51 -8.68 -9.43 -31.22
N ALA A 52 -7.58 -10.08 -31.61
CA ALA A 52 -7.25 -10.40 -33.00
C ALA A 52 -6.77 -11.86 -33.17
N VAL A 53 -6.71 -12.35 -34.40
CA VAL A 53 -5.95 -13.58 -34.75
C VAL A 53 -4.47 -13.18 -34.85
N ASP A 54 -3.54 -14.05 -34.47
CA ASP A 54 -2.09 -13.77 -34.29
C ASP A 54 -1.74 -12.98 -33.01
N SER A 55 -2.50 -13.21 -31.93
CA SER A 55 -2.24 -12.65 -30.60
C SER A 55 -0.82 -12.92 -30.10
N PRO A 56 -0.03 -11.88 -29.78
CA PRO A 56 1.25 -12.06 -29.11
C PRO A 56 1.06 -12.27 -27.61
N THR A 57 1.77 -13.26 -27.08
CA THR A 57 1.92 -13.53 -25.65
C THR A 57 3.37 -13.24 -25.25
N ALA A 58 3.57 -12.28 -24.35
CA ALA A 58 4.88 -12.02 -23.75
C ALA A 58 5.18 -13.07 -22.68
N VAL A 59 6.38 -13.66 -22.75
CA VAL A 59 6.86 -14.63 -21.78
C VAL A 59 7.91 -13.96 -20.90
N LEU A 60 7.59 -13.77 -19.62
CA LEU A 60 8.51 -13.26 -18.61
C LEU A 60 9.06 -14.42 -17.79
N ARG A 61 10.33 -14.35 -17.41
CA ARG A 61 10.98 -15.42 -16.63
C ARG A 61 11.64 -14.94 -15.35
N ARG A 62 12.02 -13.67 -15.31
CA ARG A 62 12.80 -13.12 -14.20
C ARG A 62 12.29 -11.75 -13.81
N LEU A 63 12.13 -11.55 -12.50
CA LEU A 63 12.11 -10.23 -11.87
C LEU A 63 13.39 -10.10 -11.06
N TYR A 64 14.09 -8.99 -11.21
CA TYR A 64 15.22 -8.65 -10.35
C TYR A 64 15.22 -7.16 -10.03
N ILE A 65 15.81 -6.83 -8.88
CA ILE A 65 16.02 -5.46 -8.42
C ILE A 65 17.37 -5.40 -7.72
N GLU A 66 18.05 -4.27 -7.84
CA GLU A 66 19.41 -4.10 -7.32
C GLU A 66 19.52 -2.74 -6.61
N ASP A 67 20.20 -2.76 -5.47
CA ASP A 67 20.61 -1.59 -4.70
C ASP A 67 22.09 -1.75 -4.29
N GLU A 68 22.59 -0.87 -3.42
CA GLU A 68 23.98 -0.91 -2.95
C GLU A 68 24.32 -2.16 -2.12
N ILE A 69 23.32 -2.87 -1.57
CA ILE A 69 23.51 -4.10 -0.79
C ILE A 69 23.67 -5.30 -1.74
N GLY A 70 22.96 -5.26 -2.88
CA GLY A 70 23.14 -6.19 -3.97
C GLY A 70 21.84 -6.66 -4.61
N LEU A 71 22.02 -7.48 -5.64
CA LEU A 71 20.96 -8.06 -6.46
C LEU A 71 20.00 -8.94 -5.66
N VAL A 72 18.71 -8.74 -5.88
CA VAL A 72 17.62 -9.62 -5.44
C VAL A 72 16.87 -10.07 -6.68
N GLU A 73 16.66 -11.37 -6.84
CA GLU A 73 16.04 -11.93 -8.04
C GLU A 73 15.13 -13.11 -7.74
N THR A 74 14.20 -13.37 -8.66
CA THR A 74 13.43 -14.61 -8.71
C THR A 74 14.34 -15.77 -9.10
N LEU A 75 14.58 -16.71 -8.20
CA LEU A 75 15.34 -17.92 -8.48
C LEU A 75 14.40 -19.05 -8.92
N LEU A 76 14.66 -19.63 -10.09
CA LEU A 76 13.96 -20.82 -10.60
C LEU A 76 12.42 -20.67 -10.70
N GLN A 77 11.91 -19.46 -10.97
CA GLN A 77 10.48 -19.25 -11.19
C GLN A 77 10.02 -19.80 -12.54
N SER A 78 8.80 -20.33 -12.59
CA SER A 78 8.10 -20.68 -13.83
C SER A 78 7.91 -19.46 -14.71
N GLU A 79 7.85 -19.68 -16.03
CA GLU A 79 7.52 -18.61 -16.97
C GLU A 79 6.12 -18.05 -16.70
N VAL A 80 6.04 -16.73 -16.65
CA VAL A 80 4.80 -15.97 -16.59
C VAL A 80 4.42 -15.56 -18.00
N LYS A 81 3.22 -15.94 -18.43
CA LYS A 81 2.70 -15.64 -19.77
C LYS A 81 1.66 -14.54 -19.69
N ILE A 82 1.88 -13.46 -20.43
CA ILE A 82 0.99 -12.30 -20.49
C ILE A 82 0.46 -12.22 -21.92
N GLN A 83 -0.83 -12.47 -22.10
CA GLN A 83 -1.47 -12.31 -23.40
C GLN A 83 -1.67 -10.81 -23.67
N LEU A 84 -1.10 -10.27 -24.73
CA LEU A 84 -1.03 -8.82 -24.92
C LEU A 84 -2.30 -8.22 -25.57
N ASP A 85 -3.03 -9.02 -26.35
CA ASP A 85 -4.33 -8.68 -26.98
C ASP A 85 -5.54 -9.18 -26.16
N GLY A 86 -5.26 -9.63 -24.93
CA GLY A 86 -6.22 -10.21 -24.01
C GLY A 86 -6.06 -9.55 -22.67
N TYR A 87 -7.11 -9.60 -21.85
CA TYR A 87 -6.94 -9.22 -20.47
C TYR A 87 -6.35 -10.40 -19.69
N THR A 88 -5.10 -10.24 -19.26
CA THR A 88 -4.45 -11.08 -18.26
C THR A 88 -3.87 -10.20 -17.15
N SER A 89 -3.96 -10.67 -15.91
CA SER A 89 -3.27 -10.11 -14.76
C SER A 89 -2.43 -11.22 -14.14
N GLN A 90 -1.11 -11.03 -14.10
CA GLN A 90 -0.15 -12.00 -13.60
C GLN A 90 0.90 -11.28 -12.76
N SER A 91 1.39 -11.90 -11.70
CA SER A 91 2.40 -11.28 -10.84
C SER A 91 3.68 -12.09 -10.72
N MET A 92 4.77 -11.37 -10.47
CA MET A 92 6.08 -11.92 -10.10
C MET A 92 6.54 -11.24 -8.83
N GLU A 93 7.18 -12.00 -7.94
CA GLU A 93 7.60 -11.48 -6.64
C GLU A 93 9.07 -11.73 -6.36
N VAL A 94 9.72 -10.77 -5.70
CA VAL A 94 11.04 -10.93 -5.09
C VAL A 94 10.97 -10.55 -3.63
N ASN A 95 11.81 -11.20 -2.82
CA ASN A 95 11.81 -11.04 -1.37
C ASN A 95 13.16 -10.49 -0.87
N PRO A 96 13.40 -9.16 -0.97
CA PRO A 96 14.61 -8.55 -0.43
C PRO A 96 14.90 -8.93 1.03
N PRO A 97 16.08 -9.50 1.34
CA PRO A 97 16.45 -9.78 2.72
C PRO A 97 16.58 -8.47 3.51
N MET A 98 16.00 -8.45 4.71
CA MET A 98 16.03 -7.32 5.64
C MET A 98 16.81 -7.61 6.93
N THR A 99 17.18 -8.88 7.12
CA THR A 99 17.87 -9.44 8.29
C THR A 99 19.12 -10.18 7.84
N GLY A 100 20.00 -10.55 8.79
CA GLY A 100 21.30 -11.15 8.48
C GLY A 100 22.43 -10.14 8.22
N PHE A 101 22.16 -8.85 8.46
CA PHE A 101 23.13 -7.76 8.44
C PHE A 101 23.58 -7.40 9.86
N SER A 102 24.70 -6.70 10.00
CA SER A 102 25.23 -6.24 11.30
C SER A 102 24.26 -5.33 12.06
N VAL A 103 23.41 -4.59 11.33
CA VAL A 103 22.28 -3.84 11.85
C VAL A 103 21.04 -4.18 10.99
N PRO A 104 19.90 -4.56 11.59
CA PRO A 104 18.68 -4.83 10.83
C PRO A 104 18.27 -3.63 9.98
N ILE A 105 17.87 -3.87 8.74
CA ILE A 105 17.57 -2.81 7.78
C ILE A 105 16.13 -2.37 7.94
N ALA A 106 15.90 -1.06 8.04
CA ALA A 106 14.55 -0.49 8.14
C ALA A 106 13.78 -0.54 6.81
N SER A 107 14.46 -0.20 5.72
CA SER A 107 13.94 -0.27 4.36
C SER A 107 15.08 -0.33 3.34
N ARG A 108 14.84 -1.01 2.22
CA ARG A 108 15.72 -1.02 1.04
C ARG A 108 15.02 -0.29 -0.10
N LYS A 109 15.75 0.57 -0.80
CA LYS A 109 15.20 1.40 -1.88
C LYS A 109 15.87 1.02 -3.20
N PHE A 110 15.06 0.77 -4.23
CA PHE A 110 15.51 0.38 -5.55
C PHE A 110 15.05 1.42 -6.57
N GLY A 111 15.99 1.88 -7.40
CA GLY A 111 15.77 2.98 -8.35
C GLY A 111 15.51 2.55 -9.79
N ILE A 112 15.67 1.26 -10.09
CA ILE A 112 15.54 0.72 -11.45
C ILE A 112 14.62 -0.49 -11.44
N PHE A 113 13.67 -0.50 -12.37
CA PHE A 113 12.84 -1.65 -12.72
C PHE A 113 13.29 -2.21 -14.07
N PRO A 114 13.72 -3.48 -14.14
CA PRO A 114 14.02 -4.14 -15.39
C PRO A 114 12.77 -4.83 -15.96
N LEU A 115 12.44 -4.50 -17.22
CA LEU A 115 11.49 -5.26 -18.02
C LEU A 115 12.27 -6.23 -18.91
N GLU A 116 12.24 -7.52 -18.57
CA GLU A 116 12.88 -8.58 -19.36
C GLU A 116 11.85 -9.55 -19.95
N VAL A 117 11.68 -9.49 -21.27
CA VAL A 117 10.84 -10.42 -22.03
C VAL A 117 11.74 -11.52 -22.58
N GLN A 118 11.52 -12.75 -22.14
CA GLN A 118 12.32 -13.91 -22.53
C GLN A 118 11.98 -14.38 -23.95
N ALA A 119 10.69 -14.37 -24.29
CA ALA A 119 10.17 -14.82 -25.57
C ALA A 119 8.84 -14.14 -25.88
N ILE A 120 8.46 -14.15 -27.15
CA ILE A 120 7.09 -13.83 -27.60
C ILE A 120 6.53 -15.08 -28.28
N GLU A 121 5.37 -15.54 -27.82
CA GLU A 121 4.62 -16.64 -28.44
C GLU A 121 3.45 -16.08 -29.25
N VAL A 122 3.29 -16.49 -30.50
CA VAL A 122 2.20 -16.06 -31.38
C VAL A 122 1.38 -17.27 -31.80
N GLU A 123 0.08 -17.25 -31.47
CA GLU A 123 -0.87 -18.28 -31.89
C GLU A 123 -1.13 -18.18 -33.40
N GLN A 124 -0.99 -19.29 -34.10
CA GLN A 124 -1.24 -19.40 -35.53
C GLN A 124 -2.69 -19.81 -35.79
N PHE A 125 -3.17 -19.62 -37.03
CA PHE A 125 -4.53 -19.99 -37.43
C PHE A 125 -4.91 -21.47 -37.20
N ASP A 126 -3.93 -22.37 -37.14
CA ASP A 126 -4.12 -23.80 -36.87
C ASP A 126 -4.13 -24.15 -35.36
N GLY A 127 -4.04 -23.14 -34.48
CA GLY A 127 -3.97 -23.29 -33.02
C GLY A 127 -2.58 -23.69 -32.50
N SER A 128 -1.56 -23.76 -33.36
CA SER A 128 -0.17 -23.94 -32.94
C SER A 128 0.46 -22.63 -32.48
N PHE A 129 1.55 -22.70 -31.73
CA PHE A 129 2.29 -21.51 -31.27
C PHE A 129 3.67 -21.45 -31.92
N VAL A 130 4.01 -20.29 -32.48
CA VAL A 130 5.39 -19.96 -32.87
C VAL A 130 6.03 -19.18 -31.73
N ARG A 131 7.16 -19.67 -31.22
CA ARG A 131 7.90 -19.04 -30.12
C ARG A 131 9.16 -18.35 -30.64
N TYR A 132 9.16 -17.03 -30.59
CA TYR A 132 10.31 -16.18 -30.91
C TYR A 132 11.15 -16.00 -29.65
N GLN A 133 12.41 -16.44 -29.69
CA GLN A 133 13.34 -16.35 -28.56
C GLN A 133 14.80 -16.33 -29.04
N ASN A 134 15.68 -15.74 -28.24
CA ASN A 134 17.12 -15.79 -28.49
C ASN A 134 17.69 -17.19 -28.22
N THR A 135 18.63 -17.63 -29.05
CA THR A 135 19.24 -18.98 -28.99
C THR A 135 20.14 -19.20 -27.78
N ASN A 136 20.65 -18.11 -27.17
CA ASN A 136 21.60 -18.17 -26.06
C ASN A 136 20.94 -18.08 -24.67
N GLY A 137 19.61 -18.09 -24.60
CA GLY A 137 18.87 -17.91 -23.36
C GLY A 137 18.83 -16.47 -22.82
N SER A 138 19.50 -15.52 -23.47
CA SER A 138 19.36 -14.08 -23.18
C SER A 138 17.92 -13.62 -23.43
N PRO A 139 17.44 -12.59 -22.70
CA PRO A 139 16.11 -12.04 -22.95
C PRO A 139 16.01 -11.50 -24.38
N LEU A 140 14.83 -11.63 -24.98
CA LEU A 140 14.50 -11.10 -26.29
C LEU A 140 14.36 -9.57 -26.26
N LEU A 141 13.88 -9.03 -25.14
CA LEU A 141 13.88 -7.60 -24.82
C LEU A 141 14.40 -7.41 -23.39
N SER A 142 15.29 -6.44 -23.18
CA SER A 142 15.68 -5.96 -21.85
C SER A 142 15.68 -4.44 -21.87
N GLN A 143 14.84 -3.84 -21.03
CA GLN A 143 14.71 -2.39 -20.87
C GLN A 143 14.77 -2.03 -19.39
N LEU A 144 15.42 -0.92 -19.09
CA LEU A 144 15.53 -0.39 -17.73
C LEU A 144 14.70 0.88 -17.62
N PHE A 145 13.87 0.93 -16.58
CA PHE A 145 13.00 2.06 -16.28
C PHE A 145 13.33 2.63 -14.90
N PRO A 146 13.37 3.96 -14.76
CA PRO A 146 13.42 4.58 -13.44
C PRO A 146 12.17 4.18 -12.63
N THR A 147 12.37 3.91 -11.35
CA THR A 147 11.29 3.58 -10.43
C THR A 147 11.61 4.04 -9.01
N ARG A 148 10.61 3.99 -8.14
CA ARG A 148 10.77 4.15 -6.70
C ARG A 148 10.12 2.95 -6.01
N ILE A 149 10.92 1.91 -5.75
CA ILE A 149 10.50 0.72 -5.00
C ILE A 149 11.11 0.79 -3.61
N THR A 150 10.32 0.57 -2.57
CA THR A 150 10.79 0.53 -1.18
C THR A 150 10.36 -0.76 -0.51
N ALA A 151 11.28 -1.71 -0.34
CA ALA A 151 11.01 -2.92 0.42
C ALA A 151 11.10 -2.63 1.93
N MET A 152 10.04 -2.97 2.67
CA MET A 152 9.98 -2.87 4.13
C MET A 152 9.73 -4.24 4.76
N PRO A 153 10.31 -4.55 5.93
CA PRO A 153 10.13 -5.83 6.59
C PRO A 153 8.66 -6.14 6.85
N GLY A 154 8.18 -7.29 6.38
CA GLY A 154 6.79 -7.74 6.61
C GLY A 154 5.70 -6.98 5.82
N ARG A 155 6.08 -6.05 4.93
CA ARG A 155 5.15 -5.31 4.06
C ARG A 155 5.26 -5.78 2.60
N ILE A 156 4.23 -5.46 1.82
CA ILE A 156 4.16 -5.78 0.39
C ILE A 156 4.15 -4.48 -0.40
N THR A 157 5.13 -4.32 -1.27
CA THR A 157 5.22 -3.22 -2.23
C THR A 157 4.81 -3.74 -3.60
N SER A 158 3.79 -3.14 -4.19
CA SER A 158 3.32 -3.49 -5.53
C SER A 158 3.77 -2.46 -6.56
N LEU A 159 4.09 -2.95 -7.75
CA LEU A 159 4.32 -2.21 -8.97
C LEU A 159 3.32 -2.71 -10.01
N GLN A 160 2.39 -1.86 -10.45
CA GLN A 160 1.48 -2.20 -11.53
C GLN A 160 2.12 -1.82 -12.87
N ILE A 161 2.27 -2.80 -13.76
CA ILE A 161 2.83 -2.63 -15.09
C ILE A 161 1.76 -2.96 -16.12
N PHE A 162 1.40 -1.99 -16.94
CA PHE A 162 0.49 -2.17 -18.06
C PHE A 162 1.30 -2.44 -19.33
N LEU A 163 0.96 -3.54 -20.01
CA LEU A 163 1.63 -3.98 -21.23
C LEU A 163 0.59 -4.48 -22.23
N ASP A 164 0.53 -3.87 -23.41
CA ASP A 164 -0.36 -4.24 -24.50
C ASP A 164 0.43 -4.55 -25.80
N ASP A 165 -0.27 -5.07 -26.79
CA ASP A 165 0.27 -5.46 -28.11
C ASP A 165 0.74 -4.26 -28.94
N ALA A 166 0.23 -3.07 -28.65
CA ALA A 166 0.70 -1.82 -29.24
C ALA A 166 2.01 -1.32 -28.60
N THR A 167 2.32 -1.75 -27.38
CA THR A 167 3.55 -1.41 -26.67
C THR A 167 4.65 -2.44 -26.94
N LEU A 168 4.29 -3.72 -27.07
CA LEU A 168 5.21 -4.82 -27.34
C LEU A 168 4.62 -5.78 -28.38
N ASN A 169 5.34 -6.04 -29.45
CA ASN A 169 4.94 -7.01 -30.47
C ASN A 169 6.14 -7.67 -31.16
N HIS A 170 5.88 -8.64 -32.03
CA HIS A 170 6.84 -9.27 -32.92
C HIS A 170 6.30 -9.29 -34.36
N ASP A 171 6.99 -8.64 -35.30
CA ASP A 171 6.53 -8.50 -36.71
C ASP A 171 7.03 -9.61 -37.65
N GLY A 172 7.65 -10.65 -37.08
CA GLY A 172 8.27 -11.76 -37.81
C GLY A 172 9.73 -11.50 -38.19
N SER A 173 10.20 -10.25 -38.16
CA SER A 173 11.60 -9.86 -38.37
C SER A 173 12.33 -9.48 -37.07
N GLY A 174 11.59 -9.06 -36.05
CA GLY A 174 12.12 -8.81 -34.70
C GLY A 174 11.08 -8.32 -33.71
N VAL A 175 11.53 -8.05 -32.49
CA VAL A 175 10.71 -7.42 -31.45
C VAL A 175 10.56 -5.93 -31.72
N GLN A 176 9.33 -5.46 -31.67
CA GLN A 176 8.96 -4.05 -31.68
C GLN A 176 8.57 -3.65 -30.26
N PHE A 177 9.24 -2.63 -29.71
CA PHE A 177 8.92 -2.08 -28.40
C PHE A 177 8.78 -0.57 -28.47
N ASP A 178 7.56 -0.07 -28.27
CA ASP A 178 7.26 1.36 -28.22
C ASP A 178 7.50 1.88 -26.80
N ARG A 179 8.75 2.28 -26.54
CA ARG A 179 9.17 2.82 -25.25
C ARG A 179 8.38 4.10 -24.87
N PRO A 180 8.21 5.11 -25.73
CA PRO A 180 7.39 6.29 -25.41
C PRO A 180 5.96 5.93 -24.98
N ARG A 181 5.32 4.96 -25.66
CA ARG A 181 3.99 4.48 -25.26
C ARG A 181 4.03 3.78 -23.91
N PHE A 182 5.01 2.91 -23.68
CA PHE A 182 5.18 2.24 -22.39
C PHE A 182 5.31 3.25 -21.25
N GLU A 183 6.19 4.25 -21.40
CA GLU A 183 6.42 5.29 -20.41
C GLU A 183 5.16 6.16 -20.23
N GLY A 184 4.46 6.50 -21.31
CA GLY A 184 3.23 7.27 -21.25
C GLY A 184 2.07 6.58 -20.52
N ILE A 185 2.06 5.25 -20.45
CA ILE A 185 1.03 4.47 -19.73
C ILE A 185 1.46 4.19 -18.28
N ASN A 186 2.74 3.92 -18.04
CA ASN A 186 3.23 3.39 -16.77
C ASN A 186 3.87 4.41 -15.84
N PHE A 187 4.29 5.57 -16.34
CA PHE A 187 4.93 6.57 -15.49
C PHE A 187 3.90 7.43 -14.78
N ASP A 188 4.19 7.77 -13.54
CA ASP A 188 3.54 8.91 -12.92
C ASP A 188 3.96 10.18 -13.71
N PRO A 189 2.99 10.96 -14.22
CA PRO A 189 3.29 12.10 -15.10
C PRO A 189 4.01 13.25 -14.38
N THR A 190 3.98 13.28 -13.05
CA THR A 190 4.67 14.30 -12.24
C THR A 190 6.08 13.86 -11.88
N GLU A 191 6.27 12.58 -11.55
CA GLU A 191 7.55 12.03 -11.09
C GLU A 191 8.43 11.53 -12.24
N GLY A 192 7.85 11.25 -13.41
CA GLY A 192 8.57 10.78 -14.60
C GLY A 192 9.21 9.40 -14.41
N MET A 193 8.58 8.54 -13.61
CA MET A 193 9.07 7.20 -13.28
C MET A 193 7.91 6.27 -12.90
N ILE A 194 8.16 4.97 -12.86
CA ILE A 194 7.17 3.99 -12.38
C ILE A 194 7.11 4.07 -10.85
N MET A 195 5.94 4.37 -10.29
CA MET A 195 5.75 4.51 -8.85
C MET A 195 5.26 3.19 -8.24
N ALA A 196 6.01 2.66 -7.29
CA ALA A 196 5.55 1.55 -6.45
C ALA A 196 4.83 2.10 -5.21
N PHE A 197 3.95 1.28 -4.63
CA PHE A 197 3.18 1.64 -3.44
C PHE A 197 3.02 0.43 -2.52
N LEU A 198 2.75 0.65 -1.23
CA LEU A 198 2.42 -0.41 -0.28
C LEU A 198 0.99 -0.89 -0.57
N SER A 199 0.86 -2.18 -0.93
CA SER A 199 -0.41 -2.80 -1.30
C SER A 199 -0.97 -3.71 -0.21
N ASP A 200 -0.37 -3.74 0.97
CA ASP A 200 -0.95 -4.38 2.14
C ASP A 200 -1.54 -3.33 3.08
N TYR A 201 -2.77 -3.59 3.53
CA TYR A 201 -3.50 -2.68 4.40
C TYR A 201 -3.54 -3.14 5.86
N VAL A 202 -3.51 -2.14 6.74
CA VAL A 202 -3.88 -2.22 8.15
C VAL A 202 -5.36 -1.90 8.27
N MET A 203 -6.17 -2.87 8.69
CA MET A 203 -7.61 -2.73 8.83
C MET A 203 -8.00 -2.32 10.26
N PHE A 204 -8.92 -1.37 10.38
CA PHE A 204 -9.59 -0.99 11.62
C PHE A 204 -11.10 -1.22 11.50
N ASP A 205 -11.68 -1.91 12.51
CA ASP A 205 -13.12 -2.10 12.66
C ASP A 205 -13.75 -0.86 13.28
N ILE A 206 -14.44 -0.07 12.45
CA ILE A 206 -15.11 1.16 12.84
C ILE A 206 -16.64 0.97 12.94
N THR A 207 -17.15 -0.26 13.00
CA THR A 207 -18.60 -0.52 13.03
C THR A 207 -19.29 0.21 14.20
N ASN A 208 -18.58 0.39 15.31
CA ASN A 208 -19.10 0.99 16.55
C ASN A 208 -18.72 2.48 16.71
N VAL A 209 -18.07 3.08 15.71
CA VAL A 209 -17.85 4.53 15.67
C VAL A 209 -19.16 5.20 15.25
N ALA A 210 -19.54 6.28 15.94
CA ALA A 210 -20.86 6.90 15.76
C ALA A 210 -21.03 7.56 14.38
N ASN A 211 -20.05 8.37 13.97
CA ASN A 211 -20.00 8.98 12.64
C ASN A 211 -18.96 8.23 11.82
N LYS A 212 -19.37 7.74 10.65
CA LYS A 212 -18.54 6.90 9.79
C LYS A 212 -18.51 7.52 8.39
N PRO A 213 -17.43 7.32 7.62
CA PRO A 213 -17.38 7.81 6.26
C PRO A 213 -18.41 7.11 5.38
N GLU A 214 -18.92 7.83 4.39
CA GLU A 214 -19.84 7.30 3.41
C GLU A 214 -19.05 6.63 2.28
N MET A 215 -19.59 5.53 1.77
CA MET A 215 -19.04 4.87 0.60
C MET A 215 -19.78 5.30 -0.66
N SER A 216 -19.13 5.22 -1.82
CA SER A 216 -19.75 5.51 -3.13
C SER A 216 -21.01 4.68 -3.42
N THR A 217 -21.14 3.54 -2.75
CA THR A 217 -22.33 2.66 -2.80
C THR A 217 -23.55 3.17 -2.03
N GLY A 218 -23.44 4.32 -1.34
CA GLY A 218 -24.54 4.97 -0.60
C GLY A 218 -24.75 4.46 0.83
N GLY A 219 -23.82 3.66 1.37
CA GLY A 219 -23.84 3.17 2.75
C GLY A 219 -22.62 3.62 3.53
N PHE A 220 -22.69 3.59 4.86
CA PHE A 220 -21.55 3.89 5.72
C PHE A 220 -20.56 2.71 5.78
N ALA A 221 -19.27 3.03 5.75
CA ALA A 221 -18.23 2.04 5.94
C ALA A 221 -18.33 1.39 7.34
N ASN A 222 -17.99 0.10 7.41
CA ASN A 222 -17.77 -0.62 8.67
C ASN A 222 -16.29 -0.82 8.95
N ARG A 223 -15.45 -0.68 7.93
CA ARG A 223 -14.00 -0.90 7.99
C ARG A 223 -13.29 0.23 7.27
N VAL A 224 -12.16 0.64 7.82
CA VAL A 224 -11.21 1.53 7.15
C VAL A 224 -9.83 0.88 7.13
N TYR A 225 -9.09 1.14 6.05
CA TYR A 225 -7.86 0.47 5.71
C TYR A 225 -6.78 1.49 5.41
N PHE A 226 -5.61 1.36 6.04
CA PHE A 226 -4.48 2.25 5.85
C PHE A 226 -3.25 1.47 5.37
N SER A 227 -2.64 1.91 4.28
CA SER A 227 -1.41 1.31 3.76
C SER A 227 -0.18 2.15 4.08
N GLY A 228 -0.35 3.44 4.39
CA GLY A 228 0.67 4.47 4.33
C GLY A 228 0.62 5.29 3.03
N ASP A 229 0.26 4.66 1.91
CA ASP A 229 0.21 5.32 0.59
C ASP A 229 -1.22 5.62 0.11
N SER A 230 -2.21 4.97 0.71
CA SER A 230 -3.62 5.07 0.35
C SER A 230 -4.51 4.63 1.51
N ILE A 231 -5.74 5.14 1.48
CA ILE A 231 -6.81 4.81 2.41
C ILE A 231 -7.93 4.12 1.62
N ALA A 232 -8.54 3.08 2.20
CA ALA A 232 -9.67 2.40 1.60
C ALA A 232 -10.79 2.16 2.63
N LEU A 233 -12.01 2.00 2.11
CA LEU A 233 -13.23 1.77 2.89
C LEU A 233 -13.91 0.47 2.46
N SER A 234 -14.60 -0.18 3.41
CA SER A 234 -15.46 -1.32 3.07
C SER A 234 -16.64 -1.50 4.00
N LEU A 235 -17.63 -2.25 3.52
CA LEU A 235 -18.62 -2.91 4.37
C LEU A 235 -17.98 -4.10 5.12
N ASP A 236 -18.73 -4.77 5.99
CA ASP A 236 -18.23 -5.98 6.66
C ASP A 236 -17.83 -7.05 5.63
N PRO A 237 -16.58 -7.55 5.66
CA PRO A 237 -16.11 -8.54 4.69
C PRO A 237 -16.90 -9.85 4.77
N ALA A 238 -17.46 -10.28 3.65
CA ALA A 238 -18.17 -11.55 3.51
C ALA A 238 -17.35 -12.55 2.68
N GLN A 239 -17.58 -13.86 2.89
CA GLN A 239 -16.88 -14.92 2.14
C GLN A 239 -17.08 -14.82 0.62
N GLY A 240 -18.23 -14.29 0.18
CA GLY A 240 -18.53 -14.05 -1.24
C GLY A 240 -17.97 -12.73 -1.81
N GLY A 241 -17.29 -11.94 -0.98
CA GLY A 241 -16.86 -10.58 -1.30
C GLY A 241 -17.86 -9.52 -0.85
N SER A 242 -17.35 -8.43 -0.28
CA SER A 242 -18.10 -7.21 0.04
C SER A 242 -17.53 -6.02 -0.71
N PRO A 243 -18.32 -4.95 -0.97
CA PRO A 243 -17.81 -3.72 -1.58
C PRO A 243 -16.58 -3.18 -0.84
N PHE A 244 -15.56 -2.84 -1.62
CA PHE A 244 -14.30 -2.24 -1.17
C PHE A 244 -13.96 -1.10 -2.12
N GLU A 245 -13.47 0.02 -1.62
CA GLU A 245 -13.11 1.15 -2.47
C GLU A 245 -11.87 1.87 -1.94
N VAL A 246 -10.91 2.15 -2.80
CA VAL A 246 -9.72 2.93 -2.46
C VAL A 246 -10.01 4.38 -2.78
N LEU A 247 -9.86 5.24 -1.79
CA LEU A 247 -10.09 6.66 -1.92
C LEU A 247 -9.01 7.26 -2.83
N THR A 248 -9.45 8.05 -3.81
CA THR A 248 -8.55 8.76 -4.71
C THR A 248 -8.67 10.27 -4.48
N PRO A 249 -7.61 11.04 -4.76
CA PRO A 249 -7.71 12.51 -4.75
C PRO A 249 -8.65 13.07 -5.84
N LEU A 250 -9.09 12.24 -6.80
CA LEU A 250 -9.76 12.65 -8.02
C LEU A 250 -11.13 11.98 -8.15
N LEU A 251 -12.06 12.43 -7.31
CA LEU A 251 -13.52 12.27 -7.35
C LEU A 251 -14.08 10.83 -7.25
N ASP A 252 -13.69 9.89 -8.11
CA ASP A 252 -14.23 8.52 -8.07
C ASP A 252 -13.23 7.57 -7.38
N PRO A 253 -13.67 6.76 -6.40
CA PRO A 253 -12.79 5.79 -5.76
C PRO A 253 -12.53 4.61 -6.70
N ILE A 254 -11.42 3.89 -6.48
CA ILE A 254 -11.14 2.65 -7.20
C ILE A 254 -11.90 1.51 -6.52
N GLU A 255 -12.94 1.03 -7.19
CA GLU A 255 -13.83 0.00 -6.68
C GLU A 255 -13.22 -1.41 -6.71
N GLY A 256 -13.71 -2.25 -5.82
CA GLY A 256 -13.19 -3.58 -5.61
C GLY A 256 -14.09 -4.46 -4.76
N LEU A 257 -13.56 -5.63 -4.40
CA LEU A 257 -14.16 -6.53 -3.42
C LEU A 257 -13.15 -6.88 -2.33
N VAL A 258 -13.64 -7.02 -1.11
CA VAL A 258 -12.88 -7.51 0.06
C VAL A 258 -13.45 -8.81 0.58
N THR A 259 -12.58 -9.73 0.99
CA THR A 259 -12.94 -11.00 1.64
C THR A 259 -12.27 -11.11 3.02
N PRO A 260 -12.91 -11.79 3.98
CA PRO A 260 -12.35 -11.97 5.32
C PRO A 260 -11.11 -12.87 5.31
N PRO A 261 -10.29 -12.84 6.39
CA PRO A 261 -9.17 -13.73 6.55
C PRO A 261 -9.62 -15.20 6.56
N ASN A 262 -8.77 -16.09 6.05
CA ASN A 262 -9.06 -17.51 6.11
C ASN A 262 -8.49 -18.10 7.41
N ALA A 263 -9.37 -18.28 8.40
CA ALA A 263 -9.02 -18.81 9.71
C ALA A 263 -8.40 -20.23 9.66
N GLN A 264 -8.80 -21.06 8.69
CA GLN A 264 -8.30 -22.44 8.57
C GLN A 264 -6.81 -22.48 8.18
N PHE A 265 -6.36 -21.52 7.35
CA PHE A 265 -4.99 -21.48 6.86
C PHE A 265 -4.14 -20.37 7.50
N SER A 266 -4.69 -19.65 8.48
CA SER A 266 -4.09 -18.43 9.02
C SER A 266 -3.67 -17.44 7.92
N ALA A 267 -4.46 -17.36 6.84
CA ALA A 267 -4.20 -16.45 5.75
C ALA A 267 -4.84 -15.07 6.06
N PRO A 268 -4.16 -13.96 5.69
CA PRO A 268 -4.74 -12.63 5.81
C PRO A 268 -6.03 -12.50 5.01
N GLY A 269 -6.79 -11.44 5.29
CA GLY A 269 -7.89 -11.07 4.40
C GLY A 269 -7.35 -10.58 3.06
N GLN A 270 -8.19 -10.66 2.03
CA GLN A 270 -7.79 -10.28 0.67
C GLN A 270 -8.69 -9.17 0.14
N TYR A 271 -8.16 -8.40 -0.80
CA TYR A 271 -8.94 -7.48 -1.59
C TYR A 271 -8.55 -7.59 -3.07
N THR A 272 -9.47 -7.21 -3.93
CA THR A 272 -9.26 -7.08 -5.37
C THR A 272 -9.74 -5.71 -5.80
N LEU A 273 -8.92 -4.95 -6.51
CA LEU A 273 -9.34 -3.74 -7.19
C LEU A 273 -9.71 -4.07 -8.62
N ARG A 274 -10.67 -3.34 -9.14
CA ARG A 274 -11.22 -3.56 -10.46
C ARG A 274 -11.10 -2.30 -11.30
N GLN A 275 -10.87 -2.49 -12.58
CA GLN A 275 -10.92 -1.42 -13.57
C GLN A 275 -11.94 -1.77 -14.64
N ILE A 276 -12.36 -0.76 -15.40
CA ILE A 276 -13.21 -0.94 -16.57
C ILE A 276 -12.49 -1.88 -17.55
N ASP A 277 -13.20 -2.85 -18.10
CA ASP A 277 -12.65 -3.66 -19.18
C ASP A 277 -12.46 -2.76 -20.42
N PRO A 278 -11.23 -2.53 -20.89
CA PRO A 278 -10.99 -1.67 -22.05
C PRO A 278 -11.61 -2.22 -23.34
N ARG A 279 -12.06 -3.48 -23.34
CA ARG A 279 -12.79 -4.10 -24.46
C ARG A 279 -14.29 -3.81 -24.43
N ASP A 280 -14.82 -3.37 -23.29
CA ASP A 280 -16.23 -3.07 -23.14
C ASP A 280 -16.51 -1.59 -23.36
N LEU A 281 -16.95 -1.27 -24.58
CA LEU A 281 -17.34 0.09 -24.98
C LEU A 281 -18.56 0.62 -24.21
N SER A 282 -19.29 -0.23 -23.49
CA SER A 282 -20.38 0.19 -22.60
C SER A 282 -19.90 0.59 -21.20
N ASN A 283 -18.63 0.35 -20.88
CA ASN A 283 -18.00 0.66 -19.59
C ASN A 283 -18.67 -0.04 -18.39
N ILE A 284 -19.33 -1.18 -18.60
CA ILE A 284 -20.05 -1.92 -17.55
C ILE A 284 -19.17 -3.04 -16.99
N ALA A 285 -18.50 -3.80 -17.85
CA ALA A 285 -17.64 -4.90 -17.48
C ALA A 285 -16.43 -4.38 -16.70
N ARG A 286 -16.07 -5.16 -15.68
CA ARG A 286 -14.96 -4.87 -14.77
C ARG A 286 -14.01 -6.06 -14.72
N ILE A 287 -12.72 -5.79 -14.77
CA ILE A 287 -11.62 -6.76 -14.72
C ILE A 287 -10.72 -6.46 -13.51
N THR A 288 -9.95 -7.45 -13.04
CA THR A 288 -9.09 -7.24 -11.86
C THR A 288 -7.86 -6.41 -12.22
N ALA A 289 -7.61 -5.29 -11.55
CA ALA A 289 -6.40 -4.50 -11.77
C ALA A 289 -5.29 -4.89 -10.81
N LEU A 290 -5.68 -5.17 -9.56
CA LEU A 290 -4.76 -5.44 -8.46
C LEU A 290 -5.40 -6.43 -7.50
N GLN A 291 -4.57 -7.27 -6.90
CA GLN A 291 -4.94 -8.06 -5.73
C GLN A 291 -3.96 -7.75 -4.62
N GLY A 292 -4.45 -7.72 -3.39
CA GLY A 292 -3.61 -7.50 -2.22
C GLY A 292 -4.22 -8.11 -0.98
N ILE A 293 -3.56 -7.86 0.15
CA ILE A 293 -3.96 -8.40 1.44
C ILE A 293 -4.26 -7.29 2.43
N TRP A 294 -4.95 -7.65 3.49
CA TRP A 294 -5.09 -6.80 4.65
C TRP A 294 -4.99 -7.62 5.93
N ARG A 295 -4.54 -6.96 6.99
CA ARG A 295 -4.49 -7.54 8.33
C ARG A 295 -5.15 -6.58 9.32
N PRO A 296 -5.93 -7.09 10.28
CA PRO A 296 -6.43 -6.24 11.36
C PRO A 296 -5.25 -5.64 12.13
N TYR A 297 -5.39 -4.38 12.54
CA TYR A 297 -4.43 -3.74 13.46
C TYR A 297 -4.26 -4.57 14.74
N TRP A 298 -5.36 -5.19 15.20
CA TRP A 298 -5.40 -6.10 16.35
C TRP A 298 -6.34 -7.28 16.12
N ASP A 299 -5.89 -8.48 16.47
CA ASP A 299 -6.67 -9.72 16.46
C ASP A 299 -6.32 -10.60 17.68
N PRO A 300 -7.30 -11.29 18.30
CA PRO A 300 -7.02 -12.28 19.35
C PRO A 300 -6.06 -13.39 18.91
N ASN A 301 -6.04 -13.72 17.62
CA ASN A 301 -5.06 -14.60 17.02
C ASN A 301 -3.79 -13.80 16.64
N PRO A 302 -2.66 -14.01 17.35
CA PRO A 302 -1.43 -13.25 17.10
C PRO A 302 -0.83 -13.51 15.71
N THR A 303 -1.26 -14.53 14.96
CA THR A 303 -0.79 -14.72 13.57
C THR A 303 -1.48 -13.79 12.57
N GLN A 304 -2.60 -13.15 12.95
CA GLN A 304 -3.31 -12.15 12.14
C GLN A 304 -3.08 -10.72 12.63
N SER A 305 -2.69 -10.56 13.90
CA SER A 305 -2.58 -9.27 14.57
C SER A 305 -1.28 -8.53 14.25
N LEU A 306 -1.38 -7.30 13.73
CA LEU A 306 -0.21 -6.44 13.47
C LEU A 306 0.40 -5.85 14.76
N LEU A 307 -0.45 -5.54 15.74
CA LEU A 307 -0.06 -5.05 17.06
C LEU A 307 -0.43 -6.06 18.15
N LEU A 308 0.35 -6.06 19.23
CA LEU A 308 0.12 -6.84 20.44
C LEU A 308 -0.09 -5.88 21.61
N ASN A 309 -0.75 -6.35 22.67
CA ASN A 309 -0.96 -5.60 23.92
C ASN A 309 -1.71 -4.26 23.70
N VAL A 310 -2.73 -4.25 22.84
CA VAL A 310 -3.51 -3.04 22.54
C VAL A 310 -4.43 -2.70 23.72
N GLY A 311 -4.28 -1.49 24.25
CA GLY A 311 -5.04 -0.90 25.35
C GLY A 311 -6.33 -0.22 24.90
N ALA A 312 -6.81 0.70 25.74
CA ALA A 312 -8.06 1.45 25.52
C ALA A 312 -7.88 2.68 24.62
N PHE A 313 -6.67 3.25 24.58
CA PHE A 313 -6.33 4.37 23.70
C PHE A 313 -4.99 4.10 23.05
N GLU A 314 -4.89 4.29 21.74
CA GLU A 314 -3.66 4.01 20.98
C GLU A 314 -3.42 5.09 19.92
N VAL A 315 -2.14 5.44 19.74
CA VAL A 315 -1.66 6.30 18.66
C VAL A 315 -0.68 5.51 17.82
N ILE A 316 -1.04 5.25 16.58
CA ILE A 316 -0.33 4.37 15.66
C ILE A 316 0.09 5.20 14.45
N THR A 317 1.34 5.10 14.06
CA THR A 317 1.86 5.73 12.85
C THR A 317 2.21 4.66 11.83
N ILE A 318 1.86 4.87 10.56
CA ILE A 318 1.98 3.88 9.49
C ILE A 318 2.95 4.42 8.43
N PRO A 319 4.08 3.74 8.20
CA PRO A 319 5.03 4.10 7.16
C PRO A 319 4.42 4.01 5.76
N ASN A 320 4.85 4.90 4.87
CA ASN A 320 4.49 4.90 3.44
C ASN A 320 5.67 4.48 2.56
N SER A 321 5.43 4.24 1.27
CA SER A 321 6.46 3.81 0.32
C SER A 321 7.66 4.75 0.19
N THR A 322 7.57 6.02 0.60
CA THR A 322 8.74 6.92 0.59
C THR A 322 9.66 6.69 1.78
N ASP A 323 9.13 6.11 2.85
CA ASP A 323 9.76 5.94 4.16
C ASP A 323 10.40 7.23 4.70
N GLY A 324 9.69 8.33 4.51
CA GLY A 324 10.14 9.68 4.81
C GLY A 324 9.73 10.18 6.21
N ALA A 325 9.84 11.50 6.38
CA ALA A 325 9.45 12.21 7.60
C ALA A 325 7.93 12.23 7.82
N LYS A 326 7.17 12.23 6.72
CA LYS A 326 5.71 12.28 6.72
C LYS A 326 5.15 10.86 6.67
N GLN A 327 4.32 10.52 7.64
CA GLN A 327 3.70 9.19 7.78
C GLN A 327 2.25 9.35 8.20
N GLU A 328 1.41 8.37 7.84
CA GLU A 328 0.03 8.35 8.31
C GLU A 328 0.01 8.17 9.83
N ILE A 329 -0.94 8.82 10.51
CA ILE A 329 -1.17 8.65 11.94
C ILE A 329 -2.65 8.36 12.17
N VAL A 330 -2.91 7.43 13.08
CA VAL A 330 -4.24 7.02 13.50
C VAL A 330 -4.31 7.07 15.02
N MET A 331 -5.36 7.70 15.55
CA MET A 331 -5.68 7.68 16.98
C MET A 331 -6.98 6.94 17.17
N ILE A 332 -7.00 5.97 18.10
CA ILE A 332 -8.20 5.17 18.39
C ILE A 332 -8.49 5.14 19.87
N GLU A 333 -9.78 5.16 20.20
CA GLU A 333 -10.30 4.85 21.53
C GLU A 333 -11.19 3.61 21.44
N ARG A 334 -11.04 2.72 22.42
CA ARG A 334 -11.76 1.45 22.53
C ARG A 334 -12.59 1.40 23.80
N ASN A 335 -13.80 0.87 23.67
CA ASN A 335 -14.66 0.60 24.83
C ASN A 335 -14.19 -0.64 25.62
N GLY A 336 -14.87 -0.95 26.73
CA GLY A 336 -14.57 -2.12 27.57
C GLY A 336 -14.73 -3.49 26.88
N ALA A 337 -15.39 -3.54 25.72
CA ALA A 337 -15.48 -4.74 24.87
C ALA A 337 -14.37 -4.79 23.80
N GLY A 338 -13.46 -3.82 23.79
CA GLY A 338 -12.35 -3.73 22.84
C GLY A 338 -12.74 -3.24 21.44
N GLN A 339 -13.92 -2.66 21.28
CA GLN A 339 -14.41 -2.10 20.00
C GLN A 339 -14.01 -0.64 19.87
N ILE A 340 -13.62 -0.20 18.67
CA ILE A 340 -13.31 1.21 18.41
C ILE A 340 -14.60 2.03 18.47
N VAL A 341 -14.60 3.09 19.28
CA VAL A 341 -15.75 4.00 19.45
C VAL A 341 -15.46 5.42 18.95
N ASN A 342 -14.19 5.82 18.92
CA ASN A 342 -13.73 7.08 18.35
C ASN A 342 -12.43 6.84 17.58
N MET A 343 -12.31 7.44 16.40
CA MET A 343 -11.12 7.32 15.56
C MET A 343 -10.82 8.63 14.85
N HIS A 344 -9.54 9.01 14.83
CA HIS A 344 -9.02 10.10 14.02
C HIS A 344 -7.90 9.57 13.11
N PHE A 345 -7.74 10.21 11.95
CA PHE A 345 -6.70 9.91 10.97
C PHE A 345 -5.99 11.21 10.55
N GLY A 346 -4.77 11.10 10.04
CA GLY A 346 -4.07 12.27 9.48
C GLY A 346 -2.61 11.99 9.20
N GLU A 347 -1.77 13.01 9.35
CA GLU A 347 -0.34 12.94 9.07
C GLU A 347 0.50 13.36 10.28
N VAL A 348 1.57 12.63 10.55
CA VAL A 348 2.67 13.07 11.41
C VAL A 348 3.85 13.51 10.54
N ASP A 349 4.43 14.65 10.85
CA ASP A 349 5.68 15.14 10.26
C ASP A 349 6.79 15.08 11.30
N PHE A 350 7.62 14.05 11.24
CA PHE A 350 8.76 13.86 12.13
C PHE A 350 9.86 14.90 11.94
N SER A 351 9.89 15.63 10.82
CA SER A 351 10.85 16.71 10.60
C SER A 351 10.42 17.99 11.32
N ALA A 352 9.12 18.27 11.35
CA ALA A 352 8.55 19.38 12.10
C ALA A 352 8.30 19.06 13.58
N GLY A 353 8.22 17.77 13.93
CA GLY A 353 7.88 17.33 15.28
C GLY A 353 6.40 17.54 15.60
N THR A 354 5.52 17.53 14.60
CA THR A 354 4.10 17.85 14.72
C THR A 354 3.22 16.79 14.06
N PHE A 355 1.95 16.75 14.45
CA PHE A 355 0.92 15.98 13.75
C PHE A 355 -0.37 16.80 13.64
N ALA A 356 -1.18 16.47 12.64
CA ALA A 356 -2.55 16.94 12.48
C ALA A 356 -3.45 15.73 12.19
N VAL A 357 -4.59 15.65 12.87
CA VAL A 357 -5.58 14.57 12.68
C VAL A 357 -7.01 15.11 12.66
N TRP A 358 -7.86 14.40 11.93
CA TRP A 358 -9.27 14.70 11.72
C TRP A 358 -10.15 13.51 12.08
N PRO A 359 -11.41 13.74 12.49
CA PRO A 359 -12.40 12.68 12.66
C PRO A 359 -12.52 11.75 11.45
N ILE A 360 -12.71 10.45 11.69
CA ILE A 360 -12.71 9.43 10.62
C ILE A 360 -13.86 9.57 9.61
N ASP A 361 -14.95 10.24 9.98
CA ASP A 361 -16.07 10.55 9.09
C ASP A 361 -15.76 11.59 8.02
N GLN A 362 -14.57 12.18 8.05
CA GLN A 362 -14.13 13.18 7.07
C GLN A 362 -13.17 12.60 6.03
N VAL A 363 -12.82 11.31 6.10
CA VAL A 363 -11.79 10.72 5.23
C VAL A 363 -12.20 10.65 3.76
N ASP A 364 -13.49 10.55 3.48
CA ASP A 364 -14.11 10.51 2.16
C ASP A 364 -14.40 11.93 1.61
N THR A 365 -14.75 12.87 2.48
CA THR A 365 -15.16 14.23 2.07
C THR A 365 -14.01 15.24 2.03
N GLY A 366 -12.91 14.96 2.74
CA GLY A 366 -11.80 15.91 2.90
C GLY A 366 -12.20 17.18 3.65
N ASP A 367 -13.25 17.13 4.48
CA ASP A 367 -13.60 18.22 5.39
C ASP A 367 -12.43 18.44 6.38
N GLY A 368 -12.01 19.69 6.53
CA GLY A 368 -10.92 20.09 7.44
C GLY A 368 -11.42 20.54 8.82
N SER A 369 -12.73 20.45 9.08
CA SER A 369 -13.31 20.87 10.36
C SER A 369 -12.89 19.95 11.52
N ASN A 370 -12.90 20.45 12.76
CA ASN A 370 -12.56 19.68 13.96
C ASN A 370 -11.13 19.08 13.97
N GLU A 371 -10.19 19.73 13.28
CA GLU A 371 -8.78 19.36 13.29
C GLU A 371 -8.19 19.38 14.71
N VAL A 372 -7.46 18.32 15.05
CA VAL A 372 -6.69 18.17 16.28
C VAL A 372 -5.21 18.18 15.93
N ASN A 373 -4.48 19.09 16.56
CA ASN A 373 -3.05 19.28 16.33
C ASN A 373 -2.26 18.87 17.57
N GLY A 374 -1.03 18.44 17.35
CA GLY A 374 -0.10 18.16 18.44
C GLY A 374 1.35 18.04 18.01
N THR A 375 2.15 17.58 18.96
CA THR A 375 3.61 17.44 18.84
C THR A 375 4.04 16.01 19.07
N VAL A 376 5.18 15.63 18.48
CA VAL A 376 5.88 14.37 18.76
C VAL A 376 7.30 14.64 19.28
N THR A 377 7.66 13.99 20.38
CA THR A 377 8.93 14.17 21.09
C THR A 377 9.50 12.83 21.56
N ASP A 378 10.66 12.86 22.22
CA ASP A 378 11.29 11.69 22.88
C ASP A 378 11.36 10.45 21.99
N ILE A 379 11.82 10.68 20.74
CA ILE A 379 11.85 9.69 19.68
C ILE A 379 12.83 8.56 20.02
N VAL A 380 12.34 7.33 19.92
CA VAL A 380 13.14 6.11 20.08
C VAL A 380 13.41 5.50 18.71
N TYR A 381 14.68 5.21 18.46
CA TYR A 381 15.18 4.70 17.19
C TYR A 381 15.53 3.21 17.29
N ARG A 382 15.52 2.51 16.15
CA ARG A 382 15.87 1.08 15.97
C ARG A 382 17.12 0.66 16.73
N ALA A 383 18.18 1.47 16.64
CA ALA A 383 19.48 1.19 17.25
C ALA A 383 19.62 1.72 18.69
N GLY A 384 18.55 2.28 19.27
CA GLY A 384 18.56 2.94 20.58
C GLY A 384 19.34 4.26 20.62
N VAL A 385 19.85 4.73 19.47
CA VAL A 385 20.61 5.98 19.33
C VAL A 385 19.96 6.86 18.26
N PRO A 386 20.01 8.20 18.38
CA PRO A 386 19.47 9.10 17.38
C PRO A 386 19.95 8.79 15.96
N SER A 387 19.00 8.62 15.04
CA SER A 387 19.28 8.43 13.60
C SER A 387 18.98 9.73 12.84
N PRO A 388 19.81 10.10 11.86
CA PRO A 388 19.47 11.21 10.95
C PRO A 388 18.33 10.84 9.99
N THR A 389 17.84 9.59 10.01
CA THR A 389 16.78 9.13 9.11
C THR A 389 15.52 8.72 9.85
N TYR A 390 14.36 9.17 9.36
CA TYR A 390 13.05 8.92 9.95
C TYR A 390 12.60 7.46 9.88
N ARG A 391 13.19 6.68 8.98
CA ARG A 391 12.93 5.25 8.82
C ARG A 391 13.29 4.39 10.03
N ASP A 392 14.14 4.90 10.91
CA ASP A 392 14.56 4.19 12.10
C ASP A 392 13.66 4.44 13.30
N ILE A 393 12.69 5.36 13.21
CA ILE A 393 11.79 5.70 14.33
C ILE A 393 10.84 4.54 14.62
N ARG A 394 10.71 4.18 15.89
CA ARG A 394 9.91 3.04 16.38
C ARG A 394 8.73 3.46 17.22
N GLU A 395 8.94 4.50 17.99
CA GLU A 395 8.00 5.04 18.95
C GLU A 395 8.51 6.40 19.43
N GLY A 396 7.68 7.07 20.20
CA GLY A 396 8.04 8.29 20.90
C GLY A 396 6.88 8.75 21.76
N ARG A 397 6.90 10.01 22.14
CA ARG A 397 5.83 10.67 22.89
C ARG A 397 5.02 11.58 21.98
N PHE A 398 3.72 11.68 22.24
CA PHE A 398 2.84 12.66 21.61
C PHE A 398 2.21 13.55 22.68
N ALA A 399 1.86 14.78 22.30
CA ALA A 399 1.03 15.67 23.09
C ALA A 399 0.10 16.49 22.19
N ILE A 400 -1.20 16.48 22.48
CA ILE A 400 -2.20 17.32 21.80
C ILE A 400 -2.02 18.77 22.28
N THR A 401 -1.92 19.69 21.34
CA THR A 401 -1.70 21.12 21.60
C THR A 401 -2.92 21.97 21.31
N SER A 402 -3.80 21.55 20.41
CA SER A 402 -5.04 22.24 20.09
C SER A 402 -6.07 21.32 19.41
N GLY A 403 -7.32 21.79 19.32
CA GLY A 403 -8.46 21.01 18.85
C GLY A 403 -9.23 20.36 19.99
N SER A 404 -10.46 19.92 19.70
CA SER A 404 -11.33 19.25 20.67
C SER A 404 -11.33 17.75 20.39
N VAL A 405 -10.91 16.95 21.37
CA VAL A 405 -10.94 15.48 21.27
C VAL A 405 -12.13 14.89 22.03
N PRO A 406 -12.63 13.71 21.61
CA PRO A 406 -13.67 12.99 22.35
C PRO A 406 -13.26 12.67 23.79
N ALA A 407 -14.27 12.55 24.67
CA ALA A 407 -14.06 12.08 26.03
C ALA A 407 -13.50 10.65 26.01
N GLY A 408 -12.27 10.46 26.52
CA GLY A 408 -11.55 9.19 26.51
C GLY A 408 -10.18 9.25 25.82
N TYR A 409 -9.94 10.28 25.00
CA TYR A 409 -8.62 10.54 24.44
C TYR A 409 -7.65 11.02 25.53
N SER A 410 -6.44 10.47 25.54
CA SER A 410 -5.36 11.00 26.36
C SER A 410 -4.77 12.24 25.68
N ALA A 411 -4.61 13.34 26.42
CA ALA A 411 -3.97 14.56 25.91
C ALA A 411 -2.48 14.37 25.58
N SER A 412 -1.85 13.32 26.13
CA SER A 412 -0.45 12.98 25.88
C SER A 412 -0.19 11.50 26.16
N GLY A 413 0.83 10.93 25.55
CA GLY A 413 1.22 9.53 25.77
C GLY A 413 2.28 9.08 24.80
N ARG A 414 2.40 7.77 24.60
CA ARG A 414 3.26 7.11 23.62
C ARG A 414 2.53 6.97 22.29
N PHE A 415 3.28 7.02 21.21
CA PHE A 415 2.83 6.50 19.92
C PHE A 415 3.76 5.38 19.49
N VAL A 416 3.27 4.47 18.67
CA VAL A 416 4.05 3.39 18.05
C VAL A 416 4.10 3.57 16.54
N VAL A 417 5.23 3.26 15.92
CA VAL A 417 5.34 3.17 14.47
C VAL A 417 5.19 1.73 14.04
N LEU A 418 4.33 1.47 13.06
CA LEU A 418 4.07 0.15 12.53
C LEU A 418 5.22 -0.34 11.64
N ARG A 419 6.36 -0.59 12.28
CA ARG A 419 7.54 -1.19 11.70
C ARG A 419 8.28 -1.94 12.77
N LEU A 420 8.99 -2.98 12.36
CA LEU A 420 9.82 -3.75 13.26
C LEU A 420 10.73 -2.81 13.96
#